data_AF-A0A7Y8U242-F1
#
_entry.id   AF-A0A7Y8U242-F1
#
_cell.length_a   1.000
_cell.length_b   1.000
_cell.length_c   1.000
_cell.angle_alpha   90.00
_cell.angle_beta   90.00
_cell.angle_gamma   90.00
#
_symmetry.space_group_name_H-M   'P 1'
#
loop_
_entity.id
_entity.type
_entity.pdbx_description
1 polymer ?
#
loop_
_entity_poly.entity_id
_entity_poly.type
_entity_poly.pdbx_seq_one_letter_code
_entity_poly.pdbx_strand_id
1 'polypeptide(L)'
;MEPVSTSGFAAFLKFYGAAVAVTLAICLVATVVIMMRLPRSPQEWAVGLICTVVSSLTGGAFIIVKWGLHEWVTDIWGMIALGGFFFICGLPGWAIVRWTFNFINKQEGKTIIEVVKYLKEAKDDLKK
;
A
#
# COMPACT_ATOMS: atom_id res chain seq x y z
N MET A 1 -24.61 -19.32 36.99
CA MET A 1 -23.71 -18.19 36.67
C MET A 1 -23.14 -18.47 35.29
N GLU A 2 -23.62 -17.80 34.26
CA GLU A 2 -23.00 -17.88 32.93
C GLU A 2 -21.68 -17.08 32.96
N PRO A 3 -20.64 -17.49 32.21
CA PRO A 3 -19.36 -16.82 32.27
C PRO A 3 -19.48 -15.41 31.68
N VAL A 4 -19.49 -14.41 32.56
CA VAL A 4 -19.47 -12.97 32.25
C VAL A 4 -18.19 -12.56 31.49
N SER A 5 -17.22 -13.46 31.37
CA SER A 5 -15.98 -13.27 30.61
C SER A 5 -16.12 -13.52 29.10
N THR A 6 -17.11 -14.28 28.64
CA THR A 6 -17.28 -14.58 27.19
C THR A 6 -18.08 -13.48 26.46
N SER A 7 -18.95 -12.76 27.16
CA SER A 7 -19.82 -11.73 26.57
C SER A 7 -19.10 -10.42 26.27
N GLY A 8 -18.13 -10.01 27.09
CA GLY A 8 -17.38 -8.75 26.90
C GLY A 8 -16.44 -8.76 25.69
N PHE A 9 -15.72 -9.86 25.48
CA PHE A 9 -14.81 -10.01 24.33
C PHE A 9 -15.58 -10.15 23.00
N ALA A 10 -16.69 -10.89 23.00
CA ALA A 10 -17.56 -11.03 21.84
C ALA A 10 -18.31 -9.73 21.50
N ALA A 11 -18.74 -8.95 22.50
CA ALA A 11 -19.35 -7.64 22.29
C ALA A 11 -18.33 -6.60 21.81
N PHE A 12 -17.10 -6.63 22.34
CA PHE A 12 -15.99 -5.80 21.87
C PHE A 12 -15.64 -6.09 20.41
N LEU A 13 -15.56 -7.37 20.01
CA LEU A 13 -15.36 -7.74 18.59
C LEU A 13 -16.54 -7.32 17.69
N LYS A 14 -17.78 -7.38 18.19
CA LYS A 14 -18.96 -6.99 17.39
C LYS A 14 -19.06 -5.49 17.11
N PHE A 15 -18.67 -4.63 18.05
CA PHE A 15 -18.75 -3.17 17.89
C PHE A 15 -17.42 -2.52 17.46
N TYR A 16 -16.29 -3.04 17.96
CA TYR A 16 -14.96 -2.49 17.72
C TYR A 16 -14.06 -3.42 16.90
N GLY A 17 -14.45 -4.67 16.63
CA GLY A 17 -13.60 -5.62 15.89
C GLY A 17 -13.25 -5.14 14.49
N ALA A 18 -14.20 -4.52 13.77
CA ALA A 18 -13.91 -3.88 12.49
C ALA A 18 -12.95 -2.68 12.64
N ALA A 19 -13.18 -1.82 13.64
CA ALA A 19 -12.31 -0.67 13.90
C ALA A 19 -10.89 -1.08 14.33
N VAL A 20 -10.76 -2.13 15.15
CA VAL A 20 -9.49 -2.70 15.60
C VAL A 20 -8.78 -3.39 14.45
N ALA A 21 -9.49 -4.15 13.60
CA ALA A 21 -8.91 -4.77 12.41
C ALA A 21 -8.42 -3.72 11.40
N VAL A 22 -9.20 -2.66 11.17
CA VAL A 22 -8.80 -1.52 10.31
C VAL A 22 -7.59 -0.80 10.91
N THR A 23 -7.59 -0.55 12.23
CA THR A 23 -6.46 0.09 12.92
C THR A 23 -5.21 -0.78 12.84
N LEU A 24 -5.32 -2.09 13.06
CA LEU A 24 -4.21 -3.04 12.92
C LEU A 24 -3.69 -3.10 11.48
N ALA A 25 -4.57 -3.08 10.48
CA ALA A 25 -4.17 -3.04 9.08
C ALA A 25 -3.43 -1.74 8.75
N ILE A 26 -3.91 -0.58 9.23
CA ILE A 26 -3.23 0.72 9.07
C ILE A 26 -1.87 0.71 9.78
N CYS A 27 -1.80 0.20 11.01
CA CYS A 27 -0.56 0.08 11.76
C CYS A 27 0.44 -0.85 11.04
N LEU A 28 0.00 -2.00 10.52
CA LEU A 28 0.85 -2.92 9.77
C LEU A 28 1.36 -2.30 8.47
N VAL A 29 0.53 -1.57 7.72
CA VAL A 29 0.95 -0.82 6.53
C VAL A 29 1.97 0.25 6.91
N ALA A 30 1.69 1.04 7.95
CA ALA A 30 2.60 2.07 8.43
C ALA A 30 3.94 1.47 8.90
N THR A 31 3.91 0.38 9.67
CA THR A 31 5.10 -0.34 10.13
C THR A 31 5.90 -0.90 8.96
N VAL A 32 5.26 -1.53 7.96
CA VAL A 32 5.95 -2.04 6.77
C VAL A 32 6.62 -0.90 6.01
N VAL A 33 5.94 0.22 5.80
CA VAL A 33 6.52 1.39 5.12
C VAL A 33 7.69 1.98 5.90
N ILE A 34 7.57 2.08 7.23
CA ILE A 34 8.63 2.58 8.12
C ILE A 34 9.83 1.62 8.14
N MET A 35 9.59 0.31 8.18
CA MET A 35 10.64 -0.71 8.24
C MET A 35 11.36 -0.91 6.91
N MET A 36 10.69 -0.65 5.77
CA MET A 36 11.27 -0.95 4.46
C MET A 36 12.46 -0.05 4.06
N ARG A 37 12.50 1.24 4.45
CA ARG A 37 13.74 2.09 4.44
C ARG A 37 13.52 3.41 5.18
N LEU A 38 14.55 3.89 5.89
CA LEU A 38 14.63 5.26 6.42
C LEU A 38 14.41 6.30 5.29
N PRO A 39 13.51 7.27 5.47
CA PRO A 39 13.18 8.26 4.44
C PRO A 39 14.35 9.22 4.19
N ARG A 40 14.67 9.49 2.91
CA ARG A 40 15.71 10.46 2.53
C ARG A 40 15.25 11.91 2.78
N SER A 41 13.96 12.17 2.63
CA SER A 41 13.32 13.44 3.01
C SER A 41 11.90 13.20 3.54
N PRO A 42 11.38 14.09 4.41
CA PRO A 42 10.00 13.99 4.90
C PRO A 42 8.95 14.10 3.78
N GLN A 43 9.25 14.84 2.71
CA GLN A 43 8.36 15.02 1.56
C GLN A 43 8.27 13.74 0.72
N GLU A 44 9.40 13.11 0.40
CA GLU A 44 9.41 11.81 -0.30
C GLU A 44 8.65 10.74 0.50
N TRP A 45 8.76 10.80 1.83
CA TRP A 45 8.05 9.90 2.72
C TRP A 45 6.54 10.10 2.67
N ALA A 46 6.06 11.35 2.78
CA ALA A 46 4.64 11.66 2.73
C ALA A 46 4.03 11.25 1.38
N VAL A 47 4.71 11.55 0.26
CA VAL A 47 4.24 11.16 -1.07
C VAL A 47 4.24 9.65 -1.24
N GLY A 48 5.28 8.96 -0.76
CA GLY A 48 5.34 7.50 -0.76
C GLY A 48 4.17 6.88 0.00
N LEU A 49 3.84 7.38 1.18
CA LEU A 49 2.70 6.90 1.98
C LEU A 49 1.36 7.15 1.32
N ILE A 50 1.12 8.38 0.84
CA ILE A 50 -0.14 8.72 0.16
C ILE A 50 -0.33 7.82 -1.06
N CYS A 51 0.72 7.61 -1.86
CA CYS A 51 0.69 6.70 -2.99
C CYS A 51 0.35 5.27 -2.58
N THR A 52 0.99 4.73 -1.53
CA THR A 52 0.69 3.39 -1.02
C THR A 52 -0.79 3.25 -0.67
N VAL A 53 -1.36 4.25 0.03
CA VAL A 53 -2.77 4.25 0.42
C VAL A 53 -3.67 4.31 -0.81
N VAL A 54 -3.39 5.23 -1.76
CA VAL A 54 -4.19 5.37 -2.98
C VAL A 54 -4.13 4.11 -3.84
N SER A 55 -2.93 3.54 -4.06
CA SER A 55 -2.73 2.30 -4.81
C SER A 55 -3.40 1.10 -4.14
N SER A 56 -3.32 1.03 -2.81
CA SER A 56 -4.01 0.04 -2.00
C SER A 56 -5.52 0.10 -2.20
N LEU A 57 -6.13 1.28 -1.98
CA LEU A 57 -7.56 1.50 -2.11
C LEU A 57 -8.08 1.29 -3.54
N THR A 58 -7.45 1.93 -4.52
CA THR A 58 -7.90 1.86 -5.91
C THR A 58 -7.64 0.49 -6.53
N GLY A 59 -6.47 -0.10 -6.30
CA GLY A 59 -6.13 -1.43 -6.78
C GLY A 59 -6.98 -2.50 -6.12
N GLY A 60 -7.08 -2.50 -4.79
CA GLY A 60 -7.93 -3.43 -4.05
C GLY A 60 -9.39 -3.33 -4.46
N ALA A 61 -9.94 -2.12 -4.56
CA ALA A 61 -11.32 -1.93 -5.01
C ALA A 61 -11.54 -2.40 -6.45
N PHE A 62 -10.59 -2.15 -7.36
CA PHE A 62 -10.68 -2.62 -8.74
C PHE A 62 -10.78 -4.14 -8.82
N ILE A 63 -9.96 -4.87 -8.04
CA ILE A 63 -10.03 -6.33 -7.94
C ILE A 63 -11.43 -6.76 -7.48
N ILE A 64 -11.93 -6.16 -6.40
CA ILE A 64 -13.23 -6.52 -5.81
C ILE A 64 -14.37 -6.32 -6.80
N VAL A 65 -14.39 -5.17 -7.49
CA VAL A 65 -15.42 -4.84 -8.46
C VAL A 65 -15.31 -5.74 -9.70
N LYS A 66 -14.10 -5.99 -10.20
CA LYS A 66 -13.87 -6.77 -11.42
C LYS A 66 -14.34 -8.23 -11.29
N TRP A 67 -14.17 -8.82 -10.11
CA TRP A 67 -14.52 -10.22 -9.84
C TRP A 67 -15.77 -10.41 -8.99
N GLY A 68 -16.49 -9.33 -8.65
CA GLY A 68 -17.75 -9.41 -7.92
C GLY A 68 -17.61 -9.91 -6.47
N LEU A 69 -16.48 -9.64 -5.83
CA LEU A 69 -16.11 -10.21 -4.52
C LEU A 69 -16.82 -9.53 -3.32
N HIS A 70 -17.90 -8.79 -3.56
CA HIS A 70 -18.61 -8.05 -2.50
C HIS A 70 -19.26 -8.98 -1.47
N GLU A 71 -19.67 -10.17 -1.88
CA GLU A 71 -20.26 -11.18 -0.99
C GLU A 71 -19.27 -11.68 0.07
N TRP A 72 -17.97 -11.54 -0.17
CA TRP A 72 -16.93 -11.98 0.76
C TRP A 72 -16.86 -11.12 2.02
N VAL A 73 -17.57 -9.98 2.06
CA VAL A 73 -17.68 -9.13 3.26
C VAL A 73 -18.46 -9.82 4.39
N THR A 74 -19.34 -10.79 4.08
CA THR A 74 -20.15 -11.45 5.12
C THR A 74 -19.42 -12.58 5.83
N ASP A 75 -18.27 -13.03 5.32
CA ASP A 75 -17.46 -14.09 5.91
C ASP A 75 -16.13 -13.55 6.45
N ILE A 76 -15.67 -14.11 7.57
CA ILE A 76 -14.43 -13.64 8.22
C ILE A 76 -13.19 -13.92 7.36
N TRP A 77 -13.12 -15.06 6.67
CA TRP A 77 -12.02 -15.38 5.77
C TRP A 77 -12.09 -14.53 4.51
N GLY A 78 -13.30 -14.30 4.01
CA GLY A 78 -13.58 -13.36 2.93
C GLY A 78 -13.06 -11.95 3.26
N MET A 79 -13.41 -11.38 4.42
CA MET A 79 -12.91 -10.06 4.85
C MET A 79 -11.38 -10.01 4.97
N ILE A 80 -10.73 -11.07 5.47
CA ILE A 80 -9.26 -11.14 5.53
C ILE A 80 -8.66 -11.14 4.12
N ALA A 81 -9.24 -11.90 3.18
CA ALA A 81 -8.80 -11.94 1.80
C ALA A 81 -8.97 -10.57 1.11
N LEU A 82 -10.11 -9.92 1.31
CA LEU A 82 -10.37 -8.57 0.82
C LEU A 82 -9.33 -7.58 1.35
N GLY A 83 -9.07 -7.58 2.66
CA GLY A 83 -8.00 -6.77 3.26
C GLY A 83 -6.61 -7.07 2.68
N GLY A 84 -6.33 -8.35 2.39
CA GLY A 84 -5.11 -8.79 1.73
C GLY A 84 -4.93 -8.19 0.32
N PHE A 85 -6.00 -8.07 -0.47
CA PHE A 85 -5.94 -7.42 -1.79
C PHE A 85 -5.57 -5.95 -1.68
N PHE A 86 -6.18 -5.21 -0.76
CA PHE A 86 -5.80 -3.83 -0.47
C PHE A 86 -4.31 -3.75 -0.10
N PHE A 87 -3.84 -4.62 0.79
CA PHE A 87 -2.44 -4.60 1.22
C PHE A 87 -1.45 -4.87 0.06
N ILE A 88 -1.68 -5.94 -0.71
CA ILE A 88 -0.81 -6.34 -1.82
C ILE A 88 -0.77 -5.27 -2.92
N CYS A 89 -1.89 -4.57 -3.18
CA CYS A 89 -1.91 -3.50 -4.18
C CYS A 89 -1.16 -2.22 -3.72
N GLY A 90 -0.95 -2.03 -2.42
CA GLY A 90 -0.22 -0.87 -1.89
C GLY A 90 1.29 -0.92 -2.16
N LEU A 91 1.90 -2.10 -2.02
CA LEU A 91 3.36 -2.28 -2.11
C LEU A 91 3.92 -1.95 -3.51
N PRO A 92 3.29 -2.35 -4.63
CA PRO A 92 3.71 -1.92 -5.97
C PRO A 92 3.66 -0.40 -6.14
N GLY A 93 2.61 0.27 -5.64
CA GLY A 93 2.50 1.72 -5.69
C GLY A 93 3.67 2.41 -5.00
N TRP A 94 3.98 1.98 -3.77
CA TRP A 94 5.15 2.45 -3.03
C TRP A 94 6.46 2.29 -3.82
N ALA A 95 6.69 1.09 -4.37
CA ALA A 95 7.91 0.76 -5.07
C ALA A 95 8.09 1.65 -6.32
N ILE A 96 7.02 1.84 -7.09
CA ILE A 96 7.02 2.69 -8.29
C ILE A 96 7.38 4.13 -7.93
N VAL A 97 6.71 4.73 -6.93
CA VAL A 97 7.00 6.11 -6.53
C VAL A 97 8.42 6.26 -6.01
N ARG A 98 8.94 5.28 -5.27
CA ARG A 98 10.33 5.28 -4.80
C ARG A 98 11.32 5.17 -5.95
N TRP A 99 11.07 4.34 -6.95
CA TRP A 99 11.92 4.26 -8.13
C TRP A 99 11.89 5.57 -8.92
N THR A 100 10.73 6.20 -9.04
CA THR A 100 10.58 7.51 -9.68
C THR A 100 11.39 8.59 -8.97
N PHE A 101 11.28 8.71 -7.63
CA PHE A 101 12.09 9.67 -6.87
C PHE A 101 13.59 9.38 -6.99
N ASN A 102 13.99 8.10 -6.94
CA ASN A 102 15.40 7.73 -7.11
C ASN A 102 15.92 8.05 -8.52
N PHE A 103 15.07 8.00 -9.54
CA PHE A 103 15.41 8.44 -10.89
C PHE A 103 15.55 9.96 -10.95
N ILE A 104 14.57 10.71 -10.43
CA ILE A 104 14.59 12.18 -10.42
C ILE A 104 15.85 12.71 -9.72
N ASN A 105 16.17 12.19 -8.53
CA ASN A 105 17.35 12.63 -7.78
C ASN A 105 18.68 12.34 -8.52
N LYS A 106 18.75 11.28 -9.34
CA LYS A 106 19.93 11.00 -10.19
C LYS A 106 20.08 11.98 -11.37
N GLN A 107 19.01 12.69 -11.70
CA GLN A 107 18.97 13.67 -12.77
C GLN A 107 18.94 15.11 -12.25
N GLU A 108 18.92 15.31 -10.93
CA GLU A 108 18.95 16.64 -10.31
C GLU A 108 20.22 17.40 -10.73
N GLY A 109 20.05 18.65 -11.18
CA GLY A 109 21.14 19.49 -11.69
C GLY A 109 21.50 19.27 -13.17
N LYS A 110 20.91 18.28 -13.85
CA LYS A 110 21.07 18.08 -15.30
C LYS A 110 20.01 18.82 -16.10
N THR A 111 20.35 19.22 -17.31
CA THR A 111 19.37 19.79 -18.25
C THR A 111 18.47 18.72 -18.84
N ILE A 112 17.26 19.09 -19.28
CA ILE A 112 16.31 18.16 -19.91
C ILE A 112 16.94 17.41 -21.09
N ILE A 113 17.83 18.08 -21.84
CA ILE A 113 18.54 17.50 -22.99
C ILE A 113 19.45 16.34 -22.54
N GLU A 114 20.17 16.50 -21.42
CA GLU A 114 21.04 15.46 -20.86
C GLU A 114 20.23 14.25 -20.36
N VAL A 115 19.06 14.50 -19.75
CA VAL A 115 18.15 13.43 -19.31
C VAL A 115 17.62 12.64 -20.51
N VAL A 116 17.21 13.32 -21.59
CA VAL A 116 16.74 12.65 -22.82
C VAL A 116 17.85 11.84 -23.48
N LYS A 117 19.08 12.37 -23.50
CA LYS A 117 20.25 11.64 -24.04
C LYS A 117 20.52 10.37 -23.23
N TYR A 118 20.51 10.47 -21.90
CA TYR A 118 20.64 9.32 -21.00
C TYR A 118 19.57 8.25 -21.25
N LEU A 119 18.30 8.67 -21.39
CA LEU A 119 17.20 7.73 -21.67
C LEU A 119 17.34 7.05 -23.02
N LYS A 120 17.86 7.75 -24.04
CA LYS A 120 18.11 7.18 -25.37
C LYS A 120 19.24 6.15 -25.33
N GLU A 121 20.35 6.48 -24.67
CA GLU A 121 21.48 5.56 -24.48
C GLU A 121 21.05 4.31 -23.72
N ALA A 122 20.34 4.46 -22.59
CA ALA A 122 19.82 3.33 -21.82
C ALA A 122 18.85 2.45 -22.64
N LYS A 123 18.05 3.03 -23.53
CA LYS A 123 17.15 2.29 -24.43
C LYS A 123 17.93 1.49 -25.49
N ASP A 124 19.00 2.05 -26.03
CA ASP A 124 19.82 1.40 -27.05
C ASP A 124 20.64 0.24 -26.45
N ASP A 125 21.09 0.37 -25.19
CA ASP A 125 21.73 -0.72 -24.45
C ASP A 125 20.78 -1.88 -24.15
N LEU A 126 19.50 -1.61 -23.87
CA LEU A 126 18.48 -2.66 -23.67
C LEU A 126 18.11 -3.42 -24.96
N LYS A 127 18.49 -2.90 -26.13
CA LYS A 127 18.25 -3.54 -27.43
C LYS A 127 19.41 -4.41 -27.92
N LYS A 128 20.57 -4.36 -27.24
CA LYS A 128 21.70 -5.27 -27.47
C LYS A 128 21.50 -6.58 -26.72
#